data_AF-A0A1H3UVB7-F1
#
_entry.id   AF-A0A1H3UVB7-F1
#
_cell.length_a   1.000
_cell.length_b   1.000
_cell.length_c   1.000
_cell.angle_alpha   90.00
_cell.angle_beta   90.00
_cell.angle_gamma   90.00
#
_symmetry.space_group_name_H-M   'P 1'
#
loop_
_entity.id
_entity.type
_entity.pdbx_description
1 polymer ?
#
loop_
_entity_poly.entity_id
_entity_poly.type
_entity_poly.pdbx_seq_one_letter_code
_entity_poly.pdbx_strand_id
1 'polypeptide(L)'
;MTESPEFAALDAQSTEELRERAFHVARERLDVRFFWSVLRHLPDAQPAAGLEPDLSATGGYIDEAVALFREAEGHDFGEQEPLLRAKFIDYLLKHDK
;
A
#
# COMPACT_ATOMS: atom_id res chain seq x y z
N MET A 1 0.16 20.23 20.00
CA MET A 1 0.28 18.81 19.64
C MET A 1 1.29 18.78 18.51
N THR A 2 2.53 18.44 18.79
CA THR A 2 3.59 18.47 17.78
C THR A 2 3.49 17.18 16.98
N GLU A 3 3.07 17.28 15.71
CA GLU A 3 3.30 16.19 14.76
C GLU A 3 4.79 15.84 14.78
N SER A 4 5.11 14.55 14.86
CA SER A 4 6.49 14.08 14.84
C SER A 4 7.17 14.59 13.56
N PRO A 5 8.44 15.03 13.59
CA PRO A 5 9.13 15.56 12.41
C PRO A 5 9.16 14.56 11.23
N GLU A 6 9.10 13.26 11.54
CA GLU A 6 8.98 12.17 10.57
C GLU A 6 7.62 12.17 9.84
N PHE A 7 6.51 12.43 10.55
CA PHE A 7 5.19 12.56 9.94
C PHE A 7 5.17 13.75 8.98
N ALA A 8 5.69 14.91 9.40
CA ALA A 8 5.72 16.10 8.55
C ALA A 8 6.57 15.91 7.28
N ALA A 9 7.67 15.14 7.37
CA ALA A 9 8.50 14.80 6.22
C ALA A 9 7.80 13.83 5.24
N LEU A 10 6.99 12.91 5.75
CA LEU A 10 6.16 12.02 4.93
C LEU A 10 4.97 12.78 4.31
N ASP A 11 4.29 13.62 5.09
CA ASP A 11 3.16 14.41 4.61
C ASP A 11 3.56 15.49 3.59
N ALA A 12 4.84 15.86 3.50
CA ALA A 12 5.33 16.73 2.43
C ALA A 12 5.49 16.00 1.07
N GLN A 13 5.48 14.67 1.03
CA GLN A 13 5.68 13.88 -0.18
C GLN A 13 4.36 13.71 -0.97
N SER A 14 4.46 13.54 -2.29
CA SER A 14 3.32 13.18 -3.14
C SER A 14 2.75 11.80 -2.77
N THR A 15 1.48 11.55 -3.07
CA THR A 15 0.85 10.23 -2.83
C THR A 15 1.56 9.12 -3.61
N GLU A 16 2.08 9.45 -4.80
CA GLU A 16 2.92 8.56 -5.62
C GLU A 16 4.21 8.15 -4.90
N GLU A 17 4.98 9.11 -4.40
CA GLU A 17 6.23 8.86 -3.65
C GLU A 17 5.97 8.01 -2.39
N LEU A 18 4.91 8.35 -1.64
CA LEU A 18 4.51 7.61 -0.45
C LEU A 18 4.16 6.16 -0.76
N ARG A 19 3.43 5.94 -1.86
CA ARG A 19 3.06 4.62 -2.34
C ARG A 19 4.29 3.81 -2.71
N GLU A 20 5.16 4.33 -3.56
CA GLU A 20 6.36 3.63 -4.00
C GLU A 20 7.23 3.22 -2.81
N ARG A 21 7.42 4.13 -1.85
CA ARG A 21 8.19 3.85 -0.66
C ARG A 21 7.52 2.82 0.25
N ALA A 22 6.21 2.95 0.51
CA ALA A 22 5.48 1.99 1.32
C ALA A 22 5.49 0.58 0.69
N PHE A 23 5.42 0.52 -0.64
CA PHE A 23 5.46 -0.72 -1.42
C PHE A 23 6.83 -1.37 -1.39
N HIS A 24 7.90 -0.56 -1.47
CA HIS A 24 9.26 -1.04 -1.30
C HIS A 24 9.45 -1.70 0.07
N VAL A 25 9.10 -1.00 1.14
CA VAL A 25 9.20 -1.52 2.52
C VAL A 25 8.32 -2.77 2.70
N ALA A 26 7.09 -2.76 2.18
CA ALA A 26 6.20 -3.91 2.26
C ALA A 26 6.74 -5.14 1.50
N ARG A 27 7.42 -4.93 0.36
CA ARG A 27 8.06 -6.01 -0.40
C ARG A 27 9.23 -6.63 0.36
N GLU A 28 10.11 -5.82 0.95
CA GLU A 28 11.22 -6.31 1.76
C GLU A 28 10.74 -7.12 2.98
N ARG A 29 9.59 -6.73 3.53
CA ARG A 29 8.96 -7.38 4.69
C ARG A 29 8.03 -8.53 4.32
N LEU A 30 7.79 -8.77 3.04
CA LEU A 30 6.81 -9.73 2.54
C LEU A 30 5.40 -9.52 3.12
N ASP A 31 4.99 -8.24 3.30
CA ASP A 31 3.76 -7.86 3.99
C ASP A 31 2.54 -7.92 3.06
N VAL A 32 2.08 -9.14 2.79
CA VAL A 32 0.87 -9.43 1.98
C VAL A 32 -0.38 -8.73 2.51
N ARG A 33 -0.48 -8.50 3.83
CA ARG A 33 -1.66 -7.87 4.44
C ARG A 33 -1.74 -6.40 4.08
N PHE A 34 -0.61 -5.72 4.01
CA PHE A 34 -0.57 -4.32 3.59
C PHE A 34 -1.06 -4.18 2.14
N PHE A 35 -0.52 -4.95 1.20
CA PHE A 35 -0.97 -4.93 -0.20
C PHE A 35 -2.48 -5.19 -0.34
N TRP A 36 -2.99 -6.20 0.37
CA TRP A 36 -4.42 -6.49 0.40
C TRP A 36 -5.27 -5.34 0.98
N SER A 37 -4.76 -4.67 2.02
CA SER A 37 -5.43 -3.48 2.58
C SER A 37 -5.49 -2.33 1.59
N VAL A 38 -4.55 -2.20 0.66
CA VAL A 38 -4.57 -1.14 -0.36
C VAL A 38 -5.55 -1.54 -1.48
N LEU A 39 -5.43 -2.76 -2.01
CA LEU A 39 -6.26 -3.29 -3.09
C LEU A 39 -7.77 -3.19 -2.80
N ARG A 40 -8.22 -3.47 -1.58
CA ARG A 40 -9.65 -3.40 -1.22
C ARG A 40 -10.28 -2.00 -1.34
N HIS A 41 -9.46 -0.96 -1.42
CA HIS A 41 -9.90 0.43 -1.54
C HIS A 41 -9.78 0.95 -2.98
N LEU A 42 -9.34 0.13 -3.94
CA LEU A 42 -9.32 0.56 -5.34
C LEU A 42 -10.72 0.42 -5.97
N PRO A 43 -11.20 1.43 -6.72
CA PRO A 43 -12.54 1.43 -7.30
C PRO A 43 -12.76 0.37 -8.39
N ASP A 44 -11.70 -0.04 -9.10
CA ASP A 44 -11.74 -1.08 -10.15
C ASP A 44 -11.18 -2.44 -9.69
N ALA A 45 -10.95 -2.62 -8.38
CA ALA A 45 -10.68 -3.95 -7.85
C ALA A 45 -11.98 -4.76 -7.92
N GLN A 46 -12.32 -5.27 -9.11
CA GLN A 46 -13.27 -6.36 -9.26
C GLN A 46 -12.91 -7.38 -8.21
N PRO A 47 -13.88 -7.81 -7.39
CA PRO A 47 -13.61 -8.46 -6.14
C PRO A 47 -12.71 -9.67 -6.40
N ALA A 48 -11.43 -9.55 -6.07
CA ALA A 48 -10.59 -10.67 -5.69
C ALA A 48 -11.12 -11.30 -4.37
N ALA A 49 -12.40 -11.10 -4.02
CA ALA A 49 -13.08 -11.49 -2.79
C ALA A 49 -13.25 -13.02 -2.63
N GLY A 50 -12.55 -13.82 -3.43
CA GLY A 50 -12.37 -15.25 -3.22
C GLY A 50 -10.95 -15.64 -2.77
N LEU A 51 -9.98 -14.73 -2.82
CA LEU A 51 -8.62 -14.96 -2.36
C LEU A 51 -8.52 -14.49 -0.90
N GLU A 52 -8.95 -15.33 0.03
CA GLU A 52 -8.43 -15.19 1.39
C GLU A 52 -6.91 -15.27 1.30
N PRO A 53 -6.17 -14.30 1.88
CA PRO A 53 -4.72 -14.38 1.90
C PRO A 53 -4.35 -15.59 2.75
N ASP A 54 -4.07 -16.72 2.10
CA ASP A 54 -3.46 -17.85 2.79
C ASP A 54 -2.09 -17.37 3.29
N LEU A 55 -1.99 -17.21 4.61
CA LEU A 55 -0.78 -16.70 5.27
C LEU A 55 0.40 -17.68 5.15
N SER A 56 0.20 -18.84 4.53
CA SER A 56 1.21 -19.84 4.20
C SER A 56 1.75 -19.67 2.77
N ALA A 57 1.17 -18.77 1.96
CA ALA A 57 1.59 -18.54 0.58
C ALA A 57 2.98 -17.91 0.54
N THR A 58 3.94 -18.70 0.06
CA THR A 58 5.34 -18.33 -0.17
C THR A 58 5.42 -17.19 -1.20
N GLY A 59 6.48 -16.37 -1.16
CA GLY A 59 6.62 -15.06 -1.82
C GLY A 59 6.32 -14.91 -3.33
N GLY A 60 5.91 -15.95 -4.05
CA GLY A 60 5.36 -15.86 -5.42
C GLY A 60 4.02 -15.12 -5.50
N TYR A 61 3.17 -15.20 -4.46
CA TYR A 61 1.91 -14.45 -4.40
C TYR A 61 2.11 -12.94 -4.25
N ILE A 62 3.25 -12.51 -3.71
CA ILE A 62 3.56 -11.08 -3.50
C ILE A 62 3.89 -10.41 -4.82
N ASP A 63 4.73 -11.04 -5.66
CA ASP A 63 5.02 -10.51 -6.99
C ASP A 63 3.75 -10.47 -7.85
N GLU A 64 2.86 -11.47 -7.74
CA GLU A 64 1.57 -11.47 -8.44
C GLU A 64 0.62 -10.38 -7.92
N ALA A 65 0.52 -10.18 -6.60
CA ALA A 65 -0.27 -9.10 -6.02
C ALA A 65 0.29 -7.71 -6.39
N VAL A 66 1.61 -7.55 -6.45
CA VAL A 66 2.29 -6.32 -6.90
C VAL A 66 2.07 -6.10 -8.40
N ALA A 67 2.08 -7.16 -9.21
CA ALA A 67 1.80 -7.07 -10.65
C ALA A 67 0.33 -6.66 -10.90
N LEU A 68 -0.63 -7.31 -10.24
CA LEU A 68 -2.05 -6.95 -10.29
C LEU A 68 -2.28 -5.51 -9.83
N PHE A 69 -1.56 -5.08 -8.78
CA PHE A 69 -1.60 -3.70 -8.35
C PHE A 69 -1.04 -2.76 -9.42
N ARG A 70 0.14 -3.04 -10.01
CA ARG A 70 0.70 -2.23 -11.10
C ARG A 70 -0.23 -2.12 -12.32
N GLU A 71 -0.98 -3.17 -12.63
CA GLU A 71 -2.00 -3.13 -13.68
C GLU A 71 -3.19 -2.24 -13.30
N ALA A 72 -3.60 -2.27 -12.03
CA ALA A 72 -4.67 -1.40 -11.50
C ALA A 72 -4.23 0.06 -11.27
N GLU A 73 -2.94 0.29 -11.02
CA GLU A 73 -2.30 1.59 -10.74
C GLU A 73 -2.25 2.54 -11.94
N GLY A 74 -2.54 2.07 -13.14
CA GLY A 74 -2.75 2.96 -14.29
C GLY A 74 -3.92 3.94 -14.11
N HIS A 75 -4.68 3.79 -13.01
CA HIS A 75 -5.86 4.57 -12.67
C HIS A 75 -5.61 5.43 -11.42
N ASP A 76 -6.02 6.69 -11.51
CA ASP A 76 -6.05 7.64 -10.41
C ASP A 76 -6.77 7.05 -9.18
N PHE A 77 -6.23 7.27 -7.97
CA PHE A 77 -6.86 6.80 -6.72
C PHE A 77 -8.23 7.44 -6.47
N GLY A 78 -8.57 8.49 -7.22
CA GLY A 78 -9.85 9.15 -7.20
C GLY A 78 -10.22 9.59 -5.80
N GLU A 79 -11.45 9.27 -5.41
CA GLU A 79 -11.99 9.63 -4.10
C GLU A 79 -11.28 8.92 -2.92
N GLN A 80 -10.50 7.88 -3.19
CA GLN A 80 -9.81 7.08 -2.17
C GLN A 80 -8.39 7.57 -1.90
N GLU A 81 -7.86 8.51 -2.70
CA GLU A 81 -6.52 9.06 -2.55
C GLU A 81 -6.21 9.53 -1.11
N PRO A 82 -7.06 10.32 -0.44
CA PRO A 82 -6.75 10.82 0.91
C PRO A 82 -6.63 9.69 1.94
N LEU A 83 -7.46 8.66 1.79
CA LEU A 83 -7.46 7.49 2.69
C LEU A 83 -6.24 6.61 2.45
N LEU A 84 -5.88 6.38 1.18
CA LEU A 84 -4.70 5.60 0.81
C LEU A 84 -3.41 6.32 1.23
N ARG A 85 -3.34 7.63 1.02
CA ARG A 85 -2.25 8.48 1.52
C ARG A 85 -2.02 8.30 3.01
N ALA A 86 -3.09 8.41 3.81
CA ALA A 86 -3.00 8.23 5.27
C ALA A 86 -2.49 6.82 5.64
N LYS A 87 -2.91 5.78 4.92
CA LYS A 87 -2.41 4.41 5.11
C LYS A 87 -0.92 4.27 4.77
N PHE A 88 -0.44 4.91 3.71
CA PHE A 88 0.98 4.87 3.33
C PHE A 88 1.84 5.55 4.39
N ILE A 89 1.44 6.73 4.87
CA ILE A 89 2.15 7.44 5.94
C ILE A 89 2.18 6.60 7.23
N ASP A 90 1.03 6.06 7.65
CA ASP A 90 0.95 5.20 8.84
C ASP A 90 1.84 3.96 8.73
N TYR A 91 1.90 3.34 7.54
CA TYR A 91 2.75 2.18 7.29
C TYR A 91 4.23 2.52 7.40
N LEU A 92 4.66 3.62 6.75
CA LEU A 92 6.05 4.07 6.76
C LEU A 92 6.52 4.44 8.17
N LEU A 93 5.71 5.17 8.95
CA LEU A 93 6.03 5.51 10.34
C LEU A 93 6.26 4.26 11.23
N LYS A 94 5.61 3.15 10.90
CA LYS A 94 5.71 1.89 11.65
C LYS A 94 6.87 1.02 11.18
N HIS A 95 7.30 1.12 9.92
CA HIS A 95 8.12 0.10 9.27
C HIS A 95 9.36 0.59 8.52
N ASP A 96 9.51 1.89 8.25
CA ASP A 96 10.65 2.51 7.53
C ASP A 96 11.86 2.83 8.45
N LYS A 97 12.11 2.00 9.48
CA LYS A 97 13.17 2.20 10.48
C LYS A 97 14.32 1.21 10.38
#